data_AF-W2EV43-F1
#
_entry.id   AF-W2EV43-F1
#
_cell.length_a   1.000
_cell.length_b   1.000
_cell.length_c   1.000
_cell.angle_alpha   90.00
_cell.angle_beta   90.00
_cell.angle_gamma   90.00
#
_symmetry.space_group_name_H-M   'P 1'
#
loop_
_entity.id
_entity.type
_entity.pdbx_description
1 polymer ?
#
loop_
_entity_poly.entity_id
_entity_poly.type
_entity_poly.pdbx_seq_one_letter_code
_entity_poly.pdbx_strand_id
1 'polypeptide(L)'
;MSRPGPDEVRAPEGPEEEAREGIGLRLDPARSGQWRLNTDPETVQRDLSRLVLTLVELLRQLVERQSIRRMEQGDLSDEQVETLGLTLMRLEEAMTDLCDRFGLSPSDLNLDLGPLGTLLPTD
;
A
#
# COMPACT_ATOMS: atom_id res chain seq x y z
N MET A 1 -32.95 22.43 -64.63
CA MET A 1 -33.81 21.38 -65.20
C MET A 1 -33.00 20.12 -65.36
N SER A 2 -33.59 18.96 -65.02
CA SER A 2 -33.09 17.56 -65.15
C SER A 2 -31.98 17.14 -64.19
N ARG A 3 -32.01 16.00 -63.46
CA ARG A 3 -32.92 14.84 -63.29
C ARG A 3 -32.39 14.03 -62.06
N PRO A 4 -33.20 13.29 -61.28
CA PRO A 4 -32.73 12.28 -60.32
C PRO A 4 -32.92 10.81 -60.78
N GLY A 5 -32.15 9.89 -60.18
CA GLY A 5 -32.36 8.42 -60.09
C GLY A 5 -31.70 7.54 -61.19
N PRO A 6 -31.51 6.22 -60.99
CA PRO A 6 -31.85 5.31 -59.86
C PRO A 6 -30.61 4.63 -59.22
N ASP A 7 -30.60 4.24 -57.95
CA ASP A 7 -31.13 3.03 -57.31
C ASP A 7 -30.59 1.66 -57.81
N GLU A 8 -30.34 0.81 -56.82
CA GLU A 8 -30.14 -0.64 -56.80
C GLU A 8 -28.76 -1.31 -56.98
N VAL A 9 -28.26 -1.73 -55.80
CA VAL A 9 -28.00 -3.14 -55.41
C VAL A 9 -26.86 -3.88 -56.14
N ARG A 10 -25.78 -4.14 -55.38
CA ARG A 10 -25.35 -5.50 -54.95
C ARG A 10 -23.99 -5.44 -54.23
N ALA A 11 -24.01 -5.48 -52.91
CA ALA A 11 -22.99 -6.24 -52.16
C ALA A 11 -23.40 -7.73 -52.29
N PRO A 12 -22.52 -8.76 -52.15
CA PRO A 12 -21.62 -8.81 -51.00
C PRO A 12 -20.31 -9.62 -51.17
N GLU A 13 -19.52 -9.63 -50.09
CA GLU A 13 -18.57 -10.66 -49.63
C GLU A 13 -17.17 -10.72 -50.27
N GLY A 14 -16.23 -10.06 -49.58
CA GLY A 14 -14.93 -10.63 -49.27
C GLY A 14 -14.80 -10.71 -47.74
N PRO A 15 -14.44 -11.87 -47.15
CA PRO A 15 -14.44 -12.08 -45.72
C PRO A 15 -13.18 -11.54 -45.06
N GLU A 16 -13.19 -11.47 -43.73
CA GLU A 16 -12.03 -11.30 -42.83
C GLU A 16 -11.72 -9.88 -42.33
N GLU A 17 -12.74 -9.19 -41.80
CA GLU A 17 -12.55 -8.08 -40.85
C GLU A 17 -13.02 -8.47 -39.44
N GLU A 18 -12.66 -9.68 -38.97
CA GLU A 18 -12.87 -10.11 -37.59
C GLU A 18 -11.74 -11.04 -37.15
N ALA A 19 -10.57 -10.48 -36.81
CA ALA A 19 -9.61 -11.12 -35.88
C ALA A 19 -8.44 -10.18 -35.56
N ARG A 20 -8.72 -8.92 -35.22
CA ARG A 20 -7.77 -8.08 -34.48
C ARG A 20 -8.50 -7.33 -33.37
N GLU A 21 -9.24 -8.07 -32.55
CA GLU A 21 -9.22 -7.84 -31.11
C GLU A 21 -7.79 -8.13 -30.63
N GLY A 22 -6.88 -7.21 -30.96
CA GLY A 22 -5.69 -7.04 -30.16
C GLY A 22 -6.23 -6.65 -28.80
N ILE A 23 -6.11 -7.58 -27.85
CA ILE A 23 -6.38 -7.36 -26.43
C ILE A 23 -5.48 -6.19 -26.03
N GLY A 24 -6.01 -4.98 -26.22
CA GLY A 24 -5.55 -3.77 -25.59
C GLY A 24 -5.89 -3.95 -24.13
N LEU A 25 -5.13 -4.82 -23.46
CA LEU A 25 -4.89 -4.68 -22.05
C LEU A 25 -4.26 -3.28 -21.97
N ARG A 26 -5.12 -2.26 -21.82
CA ARG A 26 -4.76 -1.04 -21.15
C ARG A 26 -4.23 -1.53 -19.82
N LEU A 27 -2.92 -1.79 -19.78
CA LEU A 27 -2.17 -1.76 -18.55
C LEU A 27 -2.38 -0.35 -18.07
N ASP A 28 -3.42 -0.15 -17.25
CA ASP A 28 -3.61 1.08 -16.53
C ASP A 28 -2.28 1.35 -15.82
N PRO A 29 -1.52 2.39 -16.21
CA PRO A 29 -0.22 2.67 -15.60
C PRO A 29 -0.36 3.09 -14.13
N ALA A 30 -1.59 3.13 -13.59
CA ALA A 30 -1.90 3.36 -12.19
C ALA A 30 -1.85 2.10 -11.31
N ARG A 31 -1.59 0.89 -11.86
CA ARG A 31 -1.47 -0.34 -11.05
C ARG A 31 -0.08 -0.69 -10.55
N SER A 32 0.93 0.09 -10.92
CA SER A 32 2.16 0.15 -10.18
C SER A 32 2.04 1.26 -9.14
N GLY A 33 1.50 0.90 -7.97
CA GLY A 33 1.90 1.49 -6.69
C GLY A 33 3.39 1.21 -6.53
N GLN A 34 4.14 1.94 -7.33
CA GLN A 34 5.54 1.73 -7.56
C GLN A 34 6.15 2.17 -6.24
N TRP A 35 6.69 1.22 -5.49
CA TRP A 35 7.79 1.46 -4.59
C TRP A 35 8.89 2.16 -5.40
N ARG A 36 8.70 3.46 -5.69
CA ARG A 36 9.70 4.31 -6.29
C ARG A 36 10.62 4.64 -5.14
N LEU A 37 11.48 3.68 -4.80
CA LEU A 37 12.68 3.94 -4.03
C LEU A 37 13.48 4.92 -4.88
N ASN A 38 13.29 6.21 -4.61
CA ASN A 38 14.01 7.24 -5.32
C ASN A 38 15.47 7.07 -4.93
N THR A 39 16.32 6.72 -5.90
CA THR A 39 17.70 6.28 -5.68
C THR A 39 18.67 7.44 -5.44
N ASP A 40 18.15 8.65 -5.24
CA ASP A 40 18.94 9.78 -4.75
C ASP A 40 19.39 9.48 -3.30
N PRO A 41 20.69 9.56 -2.98
CA PRO A 41 21.20 9.17 -1.66
C PRO A 41 20.47 9.82 -0.47
N GLU A 42 20.00 11.06 -0.62
CA GLU A 42 19.25 11.76 0.42
C GLU A 42 17.83 11.19 0.58
N THR A 43 17.18 10.81 -0.53
CA THR A 43 15.84 10.22 -0.51
C THR A 43 15.86 8.75 -0.08
N VAL A 44 16.90 8.00 -0.44
CA VAL A 44 17.07 6.60 0.00
C VAL A 44 17.16 6.51 1.51
N GLN A 45 17.92 7.40 2.16
CA GLN A 45 18.03 7.39 3.62
C GLN A 45 16.66 7.59 4.28
N ARG A 46 15.88 8.56 3.79
CA ARG A 46 14.54 8.84 4.31
C ARG A 46 13.56 7.68 4.06
N ASP A 47 13.57 7.11 2.86
CA ASP A 47 12.69 6.01 2.46
C ASP A 47 13.01 4.72 3.24
N LEU A 48 14.29 4.40 3.45
CA LEU A 48 14.71 3.27 4.27
C LEU A 48 14.37 3.47 5.74
N SER A 49 14.60 4.68 6.29
CA SER A 49 14.19 5.01 7.65
C SER A 49 12.68 4.84 7.82
N ARG A 50 11.88 5.35 6.88
CA ARG A 50 10.43 5.16 6.88
C ARG A 50 10.05 3.67 6.87
N LEU A 51 10.67 2.86 6.02
CA LEU A 51 10.42 1.42 5.97
C LEU A 51 10.74 0.72 7.29
N VAL A 52 11.91 0.99 7.87
CA VAL A 52 12.32 0.40 9.15
C VAL A 52 11.38 0.84 10.27
N LEU A 53 11.05 2.13 10.36
CA LEU A 53 10.11 2.65 11.35
C LEU A 53 8.72 2.04 11.19
N THR A 54 8.27 1.83 9.96
CA THR A 54 7.02 1.11 9.68
C THR A 54 7.04 -0.33 10.21
N LEU A 55 8.15 -1.05 10.00
CA LEU A 55 8.29 -2.42 10.49
C LEU A 55 8.33 -2.48 12.02
N VAL A 56 9.01 -1.54 12.66
CA VAL A 56 9.03 -1.43 14.12
C VAL A 56 7.64 -1.13 14.66
N GLU A 57 6.90 -0.23 14.02
CA GLU A 57 5.53 0.10 14.40
C GLU A 57 4.58 -1.09 14.26
N LEU A 58 4.69 -1.85 13.16
CA LEU A 58 3.93 -3.08 12.98
C LEU A 58 4.22 -4.09 14.10
N LEU A 59 5.49 -4.25 14.47
CA LEU A 59 5.88 -5.14 15.56
C LEU A 59 5.36 -4.66 16.92
N ARG A 60 5.38 -3.34 17.18
CA ARG A 60 4.78 -2.73 18.38
C ARG A 60 3.31 -3.11 18.51
N GLN A 61 2.52 -2.88 17.47
CA GLN A 61 1.09 -3.22 17.43
C GLN A 61 0.83 -4.72 17.60
N LEU A 62 1.66 -5.56 16.98
CA LEU A 62 1.56 -7.01 17.14
C LEU A 62 1.81 -7.45 18.58
N VAL A 63 2.87 -6.92 19.20
CA VAL A 63 3.21 -7.21 20.60
C VAL A 63 2.09 -6.72 21.50
N GLU A 64 1.59 -5.51 21.32
CA GLU A 64 0.46 -4.95 22.08
C GLU A 64 -0.77 -5.86 22.00
N ARG A 65 -1.16 -6.26 20.78
CA ARG A 65 -2.30 -7.16 20.59
C ARG A 65 -2.09 -8.55 21.18
N GLN A 66 -0.87 -9.07 21.14
CA GLN A 66 -0.53 -10.33 21.83
C GLN A 66 -0.57 -10.18 23.35
N SER A 67 -0.16 -9.03 23.86
CA SER A 67 -0.15 -8.71 25.29
C SER A 67 -1.56 -8.77 25.83
N ILE A 68 -2.50 -8.08 25.16
CA ILE A 68 -3.93 -8.10 25.51
C ILE A 68 -4.46 -9.53 25.53
N ARG A 69 -4.21 -10.32 24.48
CA ARG A 69 -4.68 -11.71 24.42
C ARG A 69 -4.14 -12.58 25.55
N ARG A 70 -2.84 -12.45 25.88
CA ARG A 70 -2.23 -13.22 26.98
C ARG A 70 -2.73 -12.78 28.35
N MET A 71 -2.99 -11.47 28.52
CA MET A 71 -3.62 -10.94 29.74
C MET A 71 -5.01 -11.52 29.94
N GLU A 72 -5.84 -11.54 28.91
CA GLU A 72 -7.19 -12.15 28.96
C GLU A 72 -7.16 -13.65 29.28
N GLN A 73 -6.10 -14.34 28.86
CA GLN A 73 -5.90 -15.77 29.10
C GLN A 73 -5.27 -16.07 30.48
N GLY A 74 -4.80 -15.04 31.21
CA GLY A 74 -4.09 -15.20 32.48
C GLY A 74 -2.66 -15.73 32.33
N ASP A 75 -2.08 -15.64 31.12
CA ASP A 75 -0.73 -16.13 30.78
C ASP A 75 0.39 -15.16 31.23
N LEU A 76 0.04 -14.01 31.83
CA LEU A 76 0.96 -12.99 32.31
C LEU A 76 0.65 -12.63 33.76
N SER A 77 1.69 -12.47 34.58
CA SER A 77 1.56 -11.89 35.93
C SER A 77 1.38 -10.37 35.87
N ASP A 78 0.82 -9.78 36.92
CA ASP A 78 0.62 -8.32 37.02
C ASP A 78 1.93 -7.53 36.84
N GLU A 79 3.03 -8.01 37.39
CA GLU A 79 4.36 -7.41 37.23
C GLU A 79 4.86 -7.47 35.78
N GLN A 80 4.58 -8.57 35.07
CA GLN A 80 4.93 -8.71 33.66
C GLN A 80 4.10 -7.75 32.80
N VAL A 81 2.81 -7.57 33.12
CA VAL A 81 1.93 -6.62 32.44
C VAL A 81 2.43 -5.19 32.61
N GLU A 82 2.77 -4.79 33.83
CA GLU A 82 3.30 -3.45 34.12
C GLU A 82 4.61 -3.20 33.37
N THR A 83 5.54 -4.14 33.43
CA THR A 83 6.84 -4.05 32.74
C THR A 83 6.65 -3.93 31.22
N LEU A 84 5.72 -4.70 30.66
CA LEU A 84 5.41 -4.69 29.23
C LEU A 84 4.79 -3.36 28.80
N GLY A 85 3.82 -2.86 29.55
CA GLY A 85 3.22 -1.54 29.33
C GLY A 85 4.27 -0.42 29.33
N LEU A 86 5.13 -0.38 30.36
CA LEU A 86 6.21 0.60 30.44
C LEU A 86 7.19 0.51 29.26
N THR A 87 7.48 -0.70 28.80
CA THR A 87 8.36 -0.93 27.65
C THR A 87 7.73 -0.40 26.36
N LEU A 88 6.44 -0.65 26.15
CA LEU A 88 5.72 -0.15 24.98
C LEU A 88 5.60 1.38 24.97
N MET A 89 5.37 2.01 26.12
CA MET A 89 5.35 3.48 26.25
C MET A 89 6.71 4.10 25.88
N ARG A 90 7.81 3.53 26.39
CA ARG A 90 9.17 3.99 26.03
C ARG A 90 9.49 3.80 24.55
N LEU A 91 9.00 2.72 23.96
CA LEU A 91 9.14 2.49 22.52
C LEU A 91 8.39 3.56 21.73
N GLU A 92 7.18 3.92 22.13
CA GLU A 92 6.38 4.98 21.49
C GLU A 92 7.05 6.35 21.56
N GLU A 93 7.65 6.69 22.71
CA GLU A 93 8.47 7.91 22.87
C GLU A 93 9.67 7.90 21.91
N ALA A 94 10.44 6.80 21.88
CA ALA A 94 11.59 6.67 20.99
C ALA A 94 11.20 6.70 19.49
N MET A 95 10.02 6.15 19.16
CA MET A 95 9.47 6.20 17.80
C MET A 95 9.14 7.63 17.39
N THR A 96 8.55 8.41 18.30
CA THR A 96 8.23 9.83 18.08
C THR A 96 9.50 10.63 17.80
N ASP A 97 10.52 10.48 18.65
CA ASP A 97 11.81 11.16 18.49
C ASP A 97 12.51 10.82 17.16
N LEU A 98 12.45 9.54 16.76
CA LEU A 98 13.02 9.09 15.49
C LEU A 98 12.24 9.63 14.29
N CYS A 99 10.91 9.65 14.35
CA CYS A 99 10.07 10.23 13.31
C CYS A 99 10.43 11.71 13.10
N ASP A 100 10.50 12.49 14.18
CA ASP A 100 10.89 13.90 14.14
C ASP A 100 12.28 14.10 13.51
N ARG A 101 13.26 13.27 13.90
CA ARG A 101 14.62 13.34 13.37
C ARG A 101 14.68 13.09 11.86
N PHE A 102 13.83 12.23 11.33
CA PHE A 102 13.74 11.95 9.89
C PHE A 102 12.71 12.83 9.16
N GLY A 103 12.06 13.75 9.87
CA GLY A 103 11.00 14.62 9.36
C GLY A 103 9.80 13.84 8.84
N LEU A 104 9.46 12.73 9.50
CA LEU A 104 8.33 11.87 9.21
C LEU A 104 7.23 12.13 10.24
N SER A 105 5.98 12.00 9.82
CA SER A 105 4.82 11.94 10.70
C SER A 105 4.44 10.48 10.96
N PRO A 106 3.71 10.19 12.06
CA PRO A 106 3.18 8.83 12.30
C PRO A 106 2.33 8.31 11.14
N SER A 107 1.58 9.19 10.46
CA SER A 107 0.82 8.85 9.26
C SER A 107 1.68 8.40 8.09
N ASP A 108 2.95 8.84 8.02
CA ASP A 108 3.86 8.38 6.96
C ASP A 108 4.27 6.92 7.16
N LEU A 109 4.19 6.38 8.38
CA LEU A 109 4.57 4.99 8.64
C LEU A 109 3.57 4.01 8.01
N ASN A 110 2.34 4.41 7.68
CA ASN A 110 1.43 3.48 7.04
C ASN A 110 1.70 3.38 5.53
N LEU A 111 2.56 2.43 5.15
CA LEU A 111 2.94 2.19 3.76
C LEU A 111 1.77 1.58 2.97
N ASP A 112 1.45 2.16 1.81
CA ASP A 112 0.54 1.58 0.83
C ASP A 112 1.30 0.57 -0.05
N LEU A 113 0.84 -0.68 -0.04
CA LEU A 113 1.38 -1.77 -0.83
C LEU A 113 0.56 -2.04 -2.10
N GLY A 114 -0.35 -1.12 -2.46
CA GLY A 114 -1.21 -1.21 -3.64
C GLY A 114 -2.29 -2.27 -3.47
N PRO A 115 -2.28 -3.37 -4.26
CA PRO A 115 -3.33 -4.39 -4.18
C PRO A 115 -3.39 -5.14 -2.85
N LEU A 116 -2.33 -5.08 -2.03
CA LEU A 116 -2.29 -5.68 -0.69
C LEU A 116 -2.86 -4.75 0.40
N GLY A 117 -3.21 -3.51 0.06
CA GLY A 117 -3.66 -2.50 1.02
C GLY A 117 -2.50 -1.88 1.80
N THR A 118 -2.80 -1.30 2.96
CA THR A 118 -1.81 -0.64 3.81
C THR A 118 -1.13 -1.63 4.77
N LEU A 119 0.14 -1.41 5.08
CA LEU A 119 0.92 -2.35 5.90
C LEU A 119 0.49 -2.34 7.37
N LEU A 120 0.18 -1.18 7.93
CA LEU A 120 -0.37 -1.08 9.29
C LEU A 120 -1.90 -1.24 9.21
N PRO A 121 -2.48 -2.07 10.09
CA PRO A 121 -3.93 -2.15 10.22
C PRO A 121 -4.50 -0.77 10.58
N THR A 122 -5.64 -0.43 9.96
CA THR A 122 -6.42 0.74 10.33
C THR A 122 -7.36 0.30 11.45
N ASP A 123 -7.23 0.90 12.63
CA ASP A 123 -8.15 0.66 13.75
C ASP A 123 -9.60 1.03 13.42
#